data_AF-A0A223Q4N6-F1
#
_entry.id   AF-A0A223Q4N6-F1
#
_cell.length_a   1.000
_cell.length_b   1.000
_cell.length_c   1.000
_cell.angle_alpha   90.00
_cell.angle_beta   90.00
_cell.angle_gamma   90.00
#
_symmetry.space_group_name_H-M   'P 1'
#
loop_
_entity.id
_entity.type
_entity.pdbx_description
1 polymer ?
#
loop_
_entity_poly.entity_id
_entity_poly.type
_entity_poly.pdbx_seq_one_letter_code
_entity_poly.pdbx_strand_id
1 'polypeptide(L)'
;MTTSTVNHQVIQHLLGSGHPDLKYGGVTAGLVAIAAEEVAGQLLDFGFRLHSAFQDGLAVVQNYYEPRSGAYIPDVGLSIGIFECKGSPTLKVMLRVAPPSADMPPGPDGLFDPAIRVRRVWFMPLNDAARPSDLVEYLRKFPGQSLRAAA
;
A
#
# COMPACT_ATOMS: atom_id res chain seq x y z
N MET A 1 -11.28 13.33 -17.71
CA MET A 1 -10.98 13.17 -16.28
C MET A 1 -9.79 12.25 -16.17
N THR A 2 -8.64 12.74 -15.73
CA THR A 2 -7.48 11.89 -15.47
C THR A 2 -7.84 10.97 -14.31
N THR A 3 -8.02 9.68 -14.58
CA THR A 3 -8.13 8.66 -13.54
C THR A 3 -6.85 8.66 -12.73
N SER A 4 -6.93 9.21 -11.52
CA SER A 4 -5.79 9.35 -10.62
C SER A 4 -5.48 8.01 -9.95
N THR A 5 -4.23 7.56 -10.04
CA THR A 5 -3.79 6.25 -9.54
C THR A 5 -3.29 6.36 -8.11
N VAL A 6 -3.24 5.23 -7.39
CA VAL A 6 -2.81 5.21 -5.98
C VAL A 6 -1.40 5.79 -5.83
N ASN A 7 -0.45 5.35 -6.66
CA ASN A 7 0.93 5.85 -6.65
C ASN A 7 0.97 7.37 -6.92
N HIS A 8 0.19 7.87 -7.89
CA HIS A 8 0.18 9.30 -8.21
C HIS A 8 -0.35 10.15 -7.05
N GLN A 9 -1.45 9.74 -6.43
CA GLN A 9 -2.04 10.46 -5.29
C GLN A 9 -1.09 10.49 -4.10
N VAL A 10 -0.47 9.35 -3.77
CA VAL A 10 0.55 9.27 -2.71
C VAL A 10 1.75 10.17 -3.01
N ILE A 11 2.24 10.21 -4.24
CA ILE A 11 3.34 11.11 -4.62
C ILE A 11 2.94 12.57 -4.45
N GLN A 12 1.75 12.96 -4.93
CA GLN A 12 1.27 14.34 -4.79
C GLN A 12 1.09 14.71 -3.31
N HIS A 13 0.54 13.81 -2.50
CA HIS A 13 0.37 14.02 -1.07
C HIS A 13 1.72 14.16 -0.36
N LEU A 14 2.68 13.28 -0.66
CA LEU A 14 4.03 13.34 -0.10
C LEU A 14 4.69 14.70 -0.43
N LEU A 15 4.67 15.12 -1.70
CA LEU A 15 5.23 16.41 -2.12
C LEU A 15 4.50 17.60 -1.47
N GLY A 16 3.17 17.53 -1.34
CA GLY A 16 2.35 18.54 -0.70
C GLY A 16 2.54 18.64 0.82
N SER A 17 2.93 17.54 1.47
CA SER A 17 3.14 17.51 2.94
C SER A 17 4.31 18.37 3.42
N GLY A 18 5.30 18.64 2.54
CA GLY A 18 6.52 19.37 2.90
C GLY A 18 7.37 18.68 3.98
N HIS A 19 7.20 17.37 4.19
CA HIS A 19 7.84 16.65 5.29
C HIS A 19 9.38 16.69 5.21
N PRO A 20 10.10 16.92 6.33
CA PRO A 20 11.57 17.00 6.33
C PRO A 20 12.27 15.78 5.70
N ASP A 21 11.69 14.60 5.89
CA ASP A 21 12.24 13.33 5.39
C ASP A 21 12.39 13.26 3.86
N LEU A 22 11.66 14.08 3.10
CA LEU A 22 11.80 14.14 1.64
C LEU A 22 13.22 14.52 1.20
N LYS A 23 13.99 15.16 2.07
CA LYS A 23 15.36 15.61 1.79
C LYS A 23 16.42 14.52 1.98
N TYR A 24 16.06 13.38 2.58
CA TYR A 24 17.03 12.36 3.01
C TYR A 24 17.43 11.36 1.92
N GLY A 25 16.94 11.52 0.68
CA GLY A 25 17.37 10.72 -0.47
C GLY A 25 17.00 9.23 -0.39
N GLY A 26 16.09 8.85 0.52
CA GLY A 26 15.66 7.47 0.73
C GLY A 26 14.30 7.38 1.40
N VAL A 27 13.75 6.15 1.46
CA VAL A 27 12.48 5.88 2.15
C VAL A 27 12.71 5.83 3.65
N THR A 28 12.00 6.68 4.39
CA THR A 28 12.02 6.74 5.85
C THR A 28 10.70 6.25 6.44
N ALA A 29 10.71 5.97 7.75
CA ALA A 29 9.51 5.66 8.51
C ALA A 29 8.44 6.77 8.44
N GLY A 30 8.85 8.05 8.46
CA GLY A 30 7.92 9.19 8.35
C GLY A 30 7.24 9.26 6.99
N LEU A 31 7.98 9.06 5.90
CA LEU A 31 7.38 9.04 4.56
C LEU A 31 6.42 7.87 4.36
N VAL A 32 6.73 6.71 4.94
CA VAL A 32 5.81 5.56 4.94
C VAL A 32 4.52 5.90 5.68
N ALA A 33 4.58 6.60 6.81
CA ALA A 33 3.40 6.99 7.58
C ALA A 33 2.50 7.97 6.80
N ILE A 34 3.09 8.97 6.14
CA ILE A 34 2.35 9.93 5.30
C ILE A 34 1.70 9.21 4.11
N ALA A 35 2.43 8.31 3.46
CA ALA A 35 1.85 7.52 2.36
C ALA A 35 0.68 6.65 2.83
N ALA A 36 0.78 6.05 4.02
CA ALA A 36 -0.29 5.24 4.59
C ALA A 36 -1.52 6.06 5.03
N GLU A 37 -1.34 7.33 5.42
CA GLU A 37 -2.44 8.27 5.67
C GLU A 37 -3.22 8.57 4.40
N GLU A 38 -2.52 8.87 3.30
CA GLU A 38 -3.14 9.14 2.01
C GLU A 38 -3.91 7.91 1.48
N VAL A 39 -3.33 6.71 1.58
CA VAL A 39 -4.05 5.48 1.23
C VAL A 39 -5.29 5.27 2.12
N ALA A 40 -5.21 5.57 3.41
CA ALA A 40 -6.37 5.49 4.29
C ALA A 40 -7.46 6.50 3.91
N GLY A 41 -7.09 7.71 3.48
CA GLY A 41 -7.99 8.71 2.91
C GLY A 41 -8.70 8.19 1.66
N GLN A 42 -7.97 7.54 0.76
CA GLN A 42 -8.55 6.91 -0.43
C GLN A 42 -9.55 5.81 -0.05
N LEU A 43 -9.25 4.96 0.94
CA LEU A 43 -10.18 3.93 1.40
C LEU A 43 -11.44 4.51 2.07
N LEU A 44 -11.32 5.67 2.72
CA LEU A 44 -12.44 6.41 3.30
C LEU A 44 -13.46 6.83 2.25
N ASP A 45 -13.01 7.25 1.06
CA ASP A 45 -13.88 7.58 -0.06
C ASP A 45 -14.73 6.39 -0.54
N PHE A 46 -14.30 5.15 -0.26
CA PHE A 46 -15.05 3.91 -0.52
C PHE A 46 -15.80 3.38 0.72
N GLY A 47 -15.92 4.18 1.79
CA GLY A 47 -16.72 3.86 2.97
C GLY A 47 -16.01 3.09 4.07
N PHE A 48 -14.71 2.82 3.93
CA PHE A 48 -13.91 2.18 4.97
C PHE A 48 -13.38 3.20 5.97
N ARG A 49 -13.52 2.92 7.26
CA ARG A 49 -12.94 3.72 8.33
C ARG A 49 -11.70 3.02 8.87
N LEU A 50 -10.63 3.78 9.07
CA LEU A 50 -9.46 3.30 9.79
C LEU A 50 -9.85 2.98 11.23
N HIS A 51 -9.69 1.72 11.64
CA HIS A 51 -10.01 1.23 12.97
C HIS A 51 -8.79 1.32 13.91
N SER A 52 -7.63 0.87 13.42
CA SER A 52 -6.36 0.98 14.15
C SER A 52 -5.19 0.99 13.18
N ALA A 53 -4.07 1.56 13.60
CA ALA A 53 -2.82 1.60 12.85
C ALA A 53 -1.64 1.44 13.80
N PHE A 54 -0.61 0.71 13.40
CA PHE A 54 0.69 0.67 14.09
C PHE A 54 1.82 0.60 13.08
N GLN A 55 2.98 1.12 13.46
CA GLN A 55 4.17 1.09 12.62
C GLN A 55 5.20 0.11 13.19
N ASP A 56 5.73 -0.77 12.34
CA ASP A 56 6.68 -1.81 12.75
C ASP A 56 8.12 -1.58 12.25
N GLY A 57 8.38 -0.39 11.71
CA GLY A 57 9.66 0.03 11.17
C GLY A 57 9.86 -0.26 9.68
N LEU A 58 9.00 -1.06 9.04
CA LEU A 58 9.02 -1.30 7.59
C LEU A 58 7.71 -0.91 6.91
N ALA A 59 6.60 -1.08 7.61
CA ALA A 59 5.28 -0.75 7.13
C ALA A 59 4.46 -0.07 8.23
N VAL A 60 3.41 0.63 7.82
CA VAL A 60 2.27 0.93 8.70
C VAL A 60 1.22 -0.14 8.45
N VAL A 61 0.89 -0.89 9.48
CA VAL A 61 -0.15 -1.93 9.46
C VAL A 61 -1.45 -1.29 9.90
N GLN A 62 -2.47 -1.36 9.05
CA GLN A 62 -3.77 -0.72 9.25
C GLN A 62 -4.90 -1.74 9.22
N ASN A 63 -5.89 -1.52 10.08
CA ASN A 63 -7.13 -2.28 10.11
C ASN A 63 -8.29 -1.37 9.71
N TYR A 64 -9.21 -1.87 8.91
CA TYR A 64 -10.33 -1.09 8.37
C TYR A 64 -11.67 -1.73 8.64
N TYR A 65 -12.68 -0.90 8.88
CA TYR A 65 -14.07 -1.33 9.09
C TYR A 65 -15.02 -0.52 8.20
N GLU A 66 -15.92 -1.19 7.47
CA GLU A 66 -16.98 -0.56 6.68
C GLU A 66 -18.31 -0.62 7.46
N PRO A 67 -18.82 0.51 8.00
CA PRO A 67 -20.01 0.50 8.85
C PRO A 67 -21.30 0.04 8.15
N ARG A 68 -21.38 0.23 6.83
CA ARG A 68 -22.59 -0.07 6.06
C ARG A 68 -22.80 -1.58 5.86
N SER A 69 -21.71 -2.29 5.59
CA SER A 69 -21.73 -3.74 5.32
C SER A 69 -21.34 -4.58 6.54
N GLY A 70 -20.70 -3.96 7.53
CA GLY A 70 -20.04 -4.65 8.62
C GLY A 70 -18.71 -5.32 8.23
N ALA A 71 -18.22 -5.10 7.00
CA ALA A 71 -16.98 -5.70 6.53
C ALA A 71 -15.77 -5.20 7.34
N TYR A 72 -14.84 -6.12 7.60
CA TYR A 72 -13.59 -5.84 8.30
C TYR A 72 -12.42 -6.32 7.46
N ILE A 73 -11.44 -5.45 7.23
CA ILE A 73 -10.20 -5.74 6.52
C ILE A 73 -9.05 -5.62 7.52
N PRO A 74 -8.53 -6.75 8.03
CA PRO A 74 -7.41 -6.73 8.96
C PRO A 74 -6.07 -6.59 8.26
N ASP A 75 -5.09 -6.08 9.02
CA ASP A 75 -3.66 -6.31 8.82
C ASP A 75 -3.05 -5.76 7.53
N VAL A 76 -3.62 -4.71 6.94
CA VAL A 76 -3.12 -4.10 5.71
C VAL A 76 -1.78 -3.40 5.96
N GLY A 77 -0.67 -4.09 5.67
CA GLY A 77 0.68 -3.52 5.80
C GLY A 77 1.04 -2.67 4.59
N LEU A 78 1.14 -1.35 4.76
CA LEU A 78 1.52 -0.41 3.72
C LEU A 78 2.96 0.05 3.88
N SER A 79 3.68 0.09 2.77
CA SER A 79 5.00 0.70 2.66
C SER A 79 5.14 1.43 1.34
N ILE A 80 6.28 2.09 1.13
CA ILE A 80 6.65 2.70 -0.15
C ILE A 80 8.06 2.24 -0.53
N GLY A 81 8.32 2.13 -1.83
CA GLY A 81 9.62 1.77 -2.37
C GLY A 81 9.98 2.64 -3.58
N ILE A 82 11.27 2.82 -3.81
CA ILE A 82 11.78 3.51 -5.02
C ILE A 82 12.30 2.43 -5.97
N PHE A 83 11.78 2.41 -7.18
CA PHE A 83 12.06 1.42 -8.21
C PHE A 83 12.61 2.09 -9.46
N GLU A 84 13.54 1.45 -10.13
CA GLU A 84 14.00 1.91 -11.43
C GLU A 84 12.99 1.46 -12.50
N CYS A 85 12.28 2.41 -13.10
CA CYS A 85 11.33 2.15 -14.17
C CYS A 85 11.74 2.96 -15.41
N LYS A 86 12.13 2.26 -16.49
CA LYS A 86 12.50 2.89 -17.78
C LYS A 86 13.57 4.00 -17.64
N GLY A 87 14.53 3.81 -16.73
CA GLY A 87 15.63 4.77 -16.49
C GLY A 87 15.25 5.97 -15.61
N SER A 88 14.09 5.96 -14.95
CA SER A 88 13.70 6.96 -13.96
C SER A 88 13.30 6.30 -12.63
N PRO A 89 13.78 6.80 -11.47
CA PRO A 89 13.32 6.33 -10.18
C PRO A 89 11.84 6.69 -10.00
N THR A 90 11.03 5.68 -9.69
CA THR A 90 9.59 5.78 -9.49
C THR A 90 9.25 5.30 -8.08
N LEU A 91 8.52 6.13 -7.33
CA LEU A 91 7.99 5.75 -6.03
C LEU A 91 6.72 4.92 -6.22
N LYS A 92 6.65 3.77 -5.57
CA LYS A 92 5.48 2.89 -5.58
C LYS A 92 5.03 2.59 -4.17
N VAL A 93 3.71 2.59 -3.96
CA VAL A 93 3.10 2.02 -2.77
C VAL A 93 3.24 0.50 -2.83
N MET A 94 3.50 -0.13 -1.69
CA MET A 94 3.70 -1.56 -1.59
C MET A 94 2.80 -2.14 -0.52
N LEU A 95 2.14 -3.27 -0.83
CA LEU A 95 1.42 -4.06 0.15
C LEU A 95 2.32 -5.15 0.71
N ARG A 96 2.42 -5.24 2.03
CA ARG A 96 3.02 -6.37 2.71
C ARG A 96 2.16 -7.61 2.49
N VAL A 97 2.84 -8.72 2.24
CA VAL A 97 2.21 -10.01 2.00
C VAL A 97 2.95 -11.12 2.73
N ALA A 98 2.25 -12.25 2.92
CA ALA A 98 2.91 -13.51 3.21
C ALA A 98 3.93 -13.88 2.10
N PRO A 99 4.83 -14.85 2.32
CA PRO A 99 5.68 -15.34 1.24
C PRO A 99 4.84 -15.73 0.02
N PRO A 100 5.19 -15.26 -1.19
CA PRO A 100 4.44 -15.59 -2.39
C PRO A 100 4.45 -17.10 -2.59
N SER A 101 3.29 -17.73 -2.44
CA SER A 101 3.02 -19.10 -2.88
C SER A 101 2.77 -19.09 -4.39
N ALA A 102 2.82 -20.27 -5.03
CA ALA A 102 2.44 -20.40 -6.45
C ALA A 102 1.01 -19.87 -6.72
N ASP A 103 0.15 -19.86 -5.70
CA ASP A 103 -1.21 -19.30 -5.72
C ASP A 103 -1.31 -17.82 -5.34
N MET A 104 -0.20 -17.10 -5.23
CA MET A 104 -0.19 -15.65 -5.04
C MET A 104 -0.06 -15.02 -6.43
N PRO A 105 -1.16 -14.86 -7.19
CA PRO A 105 -1.09 -14.29 -8.52
C PRO A 105 -0.53 -12.86 -8.38
N PRO A 106 0.32 -12.38 -9.30
CA PRO A 106 0.34 -10.93 -9.56
C PRO A 106 -1.14 -10.57 -9.73
N GLY A 107 -1.68 -9.77 -8.81
CA GLY A 107 -3.13 -9.73 -8.55
C GLY A 107 -3.93 -9.70 -9.86
N PRO A 108 -5.07 -10.39 -9.94
CA PRO A 108 -5.67 -11.05 -11.14
C PRO A 108 -5.73 -10.28 -12.48
N ASP A 109 -5.36 -9.00 -12.53
CA ASP A 109 -5.49 -8.08 -13.67
C ASP A 109 -4.23 -7.19 -13.88
N GLY A 110 -3.08 -7.52 -13.28
CA GLY A 110 -1.86 -6.68 -13.36
C GLY A 110 -1.84 -5.51 -12.37
N LEU A 111 -2.60 -5.64 -11.27
CA LEU A 111 -2.68 -4.65 -10.19
C LEU A 111 -1.34 -4.44 -9.48
N PHE A 112 -0.54 -5.51 -9.37
CA PHE A 112 0.75 -5.49 -8.70
C PHE A 112 1.87 -5.88 -9.66
N ASP A 113 3.02 -5.25 -9.47
CA ASP A 113 4.29 -5.70 -10.03
C ASP A 113 4.80 -6.95 -9.28
N PRO A 114 5.79 -7.68 -9.81
CA PRO A 114 6.34 -8.86 -9.13
C PRO A 114 6.75 -8.58 -7.69
N ALA A 115 6.41 -9.51 -6.79
CA ALA A 115 6.72 -9.38 -5.38
C ALA A 115 8.23 -9.26 -5.13
N ILE A 116 8.61 -8.37 -4.22
CA ILE A 116 9.99 -8.14 -3.82
C ILE A 116 10.16 -8.46 -2.34
N ARG A 117 11.41 -8.74 -1.94
CA ARG A 117 11.77 -9.02 -0.56
C ARG A 117 12.61 -7.89 0.01
N VAL A 118 12.09 -7.23 1.05
CA VAL A 118 12.78 -6.14 1.78
C VAL A 118 13.00 -6.60 3.22
N ARG A 119 14.26 -6.66 3.66
CA ARG A 119 14.65 -7.06 5.03
C ARG A 119 13.89 -8.31 5.53
N ARG A 120 13.85 -9.35 4.68
CA ARG A 120 13.19 -10.66 4.89
C ARG A 120 11.66 -10.68 4.80
N VAL A 121 10.99 -9.53 4.70
CA VAL A 121 9.54 -9.39 4.52
C VAL A 121 9.20 -9.26 3.03
N TRP A 122 8.07 -9.83 2.62
CA TRP A 122 7.60 -9.77 1.24
C TRP A 122 6.62 -8.63 1.02
N PHE A 123 6.76 -7.97 -0.12
CA PHE A 123 5.94 -6.85 -0.53
C PHE A 123 5.55 -6.99 -2.00
N MET A 124 4.32 -6.63 -2.33
CA MET A 124 3.84 -6.48 -3.70
C MET A 124 3.71 -4.98 -4.02
N PRO A 125 4.56 -4.42 -4.90
CA PRO A 125 4.44 -3.04 -5.34
C PRO A 125 3.19 -2.87 -6.20
N LEU A 126 2.42 -1.81 -5.97
CA LEU A 126 1.30 -1.46 -6.84
C LEU A 126 1.83 -1.02 -8.21
N ASN A 127 1.23 -1.57 -9.25
CA ASN A 127 1.47 -1.13 -10.61
C ASN A 127 1.05 0.34 -10.76
N ASP A 128 1.71 1.07 -11.66
CA ASP A 128 1.45 2.50 -11.84
C ASP A 128 0.05 2.82 -12.35
N ALA A 129 -0.64 1.84 -12.96
CA ALA A 129 -2.02 1.93 -13.39
C ALA A 129 -3.05 1.64 -12.28
N ALA A 130 -2.63 1.18 -11.10
CA ALA A 130 -3.51 0.78 -10.01
C ALA A 130 -4.38 1.94 -9.52
N ARG A 131 -5.71 1.79 -9.59
CA ARG A 131 -6.66 2.78 -9.07
C ARG A 131 -7.09 2.42 -7.65
N PRO A 132 -7.53 3.41 -6.85
CA PRO A 132 -8.08 3.15 -5.51
C PRO A 132 -9.18 2.08 -5.48
N SER A 133 -10.06 2.05 -6.50
CA SER A 133 -11.11 1.03 -6.62
C SER A 133 -10.55 -0.39 -6.74
N ASP A 134 -9.45 -0.55 -7.49
CA ASP A 134 -8.84 -1.85 -7.76
C ASP A 134 -8.17 -2.39 -6.47
N LEU A 135 -7.54 -1.47 -5.70
CA LEU A 135 -7.00 -1.78 -4.39
C LEU A 135 -8.09 -2.21 -3.40
N VAL A 136 -9.22 -1.49 -3.36
CA VAL A 136 -10.36 -1.83 -2.49
C VAL A 136 -10.94 -3.20 -2.85
N GLU A 137 -11.14 -3.48 -4.13
CA GLU A 137 -11.63 -4.78 -4.60
C GLU A 137 -10.69 -5.91 -4.19
N TYR A 138 -9.38 -5.71 -4.37
CA TYR A 138 -8.37 -6.68 -3.94
C TYR A 138 -8.43 -6.94 -2.43
N LEU A 139 -8.45 -5.90 -1.60
CA LEU A 139 -8.47 -6.04 -0.14
C LEU A 139 -9.76 -6.68 0.38
N ARG A 140 -10.90 -6.48 -0.30
CA ARG A 140 -12.17 -7.17 -0.02
C ARG A 140 -12.12 -8.65 -0.38
N LYS A 141 -11.46 -8.99 -1.49
CA LYS A 141 -11.36 -10.37 -1.98
C LYS A 141 -10.36 -11.22 -1.18
N PHE A 142 -9.31 -10.59 -0.66
CA PHE A 142 -8.23 -11.26 0.06
C PHE A 142 -8.00 -10.69 1.47
N PRO A 143 -9.03 -10.66 2.34
CA PRO A 143 -8.88 -10.14 3.69
C PRO A 143 -7.91 -11.03 4.49
N GLY A 144 -6.90 -10.42 5.12
CA GLY A 144 -5.95 -11.13 5.98
C GLY A 144 -4.81 -11.86 5.27
N GLN A 145 -4.65 -11.76 3.94
CA GLN A 145 -3.41 -12.18 3.28
C GLN A 145 -2.21 -11.26 3.59
N SER A 146 -2.47 -10.12 4.25
CA SER A 146 -1.51 -9.06 4.50
C SER A 146 -0.53 -9.30 5.68
N LEU A 147 -0.77 -10.27 6.58
CA LEU A 147 0.17 -10.60 7.67
C LEU A 147 0.23 -12.06 8.13
N ARG A 148 -0.23 -13.06 7.35
CA ARG A 148 0.04 -14.47 7.72
C ARG A 148 1.51 -14.86 7.49
N ALA A 149 2.39 -14.37 8.36
CA ALA A 149 3.77 -14.82 8.49
C ALA A 149 4.09 -15.07 9.97
N ALA A 150 4.15 -16.36 10.31
CA ALA A 150 4.73 -16.97 11.51
C ALA A 150 4.03 -16.69 12.87
N ALA A 151 3.15 -17.62 13.25
CA ALA A 151 3.15 -18.12 14.63
C ALA A 151 4.34 -19.09 14.80
#